data_AF-A0A452DKI8-F1
#
_entry.id   AF-A0A452DKI8-F1
#
_cell.length_a   1.000
_cell.length_b   1.000
_cell.length_c   1.000
_cell.angle_alpha   90.00
_cell.angle_beta   90.00
_cell.angle_gamma   90.00
#
_symmetry.space_group_name_H-M   'P 1'
#
loop_
_entity.id
_entity.type
_entity.pdbx_description
1 polymer ?
#
loop_
_entity_poly.entity_id
_entity_poly.type
_entity_poly.pdbx_seq_one_letter_code
_entity_poly.pdbx_strand_id
1 'polypeptide(L)'
;MGAGRTGSVLAVLGVLGVCATRGPGLAAEGKAGGEAEWAEPWDGAVFRPPSALGAVGVARSPGAPRPGREEAVDLPVLLWWSPGLFPHFPGDSERIECSRGACVASRDRRVRRDSRTRALLFYGTDFRAAEAPLPRLAHQSWALLHEESPLNNFLLSHGPGIRLFNLTATFSRYSDYPLPLQWLPGIAYLRRAAPPLEERAEWRRRGYAPLLYLQSHCDVPADRDRYVRELMRYIPVDSYGKCLQNRELPAPRLRDTATATTEDPELLAFLSRYKFHLALENAICDDYMTEKLWRPMHLGAVPVYRGSPSVRDWMPNNHSIILIDDFESPQKLAEFIDFLDKNDEEYMKYLAYKQPGGVTNQFLLASLKQREWGVNDPLLPNYLNGFECFVCDHELARLDAEKAHAASPGSIPVPEPHIAQPSHMDCPVPTPGFGSVEEIPENDSWKEMWLQDYWQGLDQGEALTAMIHNNETLQGKFWDYLTEIFMKRNQNL
;
A
#
# COMPACT_ATOMS: atom_id res chain seq x y z
N MET A 1 -73.37 20.61 -31.21
CA MET A 1 -74.68 19.91 -31.16
C MET A 1 -74.50 18.62 -30.37
N GLY A 2 -75.33 18.41 -29.33
CA GLY A 2 -75.38 17.21 -28.44
C GLY A 2 -74.29 17.17 -27.36
N ALA A 3 -74.51 17.45 -26.06
CA ALA A 3 -75.31 16.74 -25.04
C ALA A 3 -74.89 15.26 -24.89
N GLY A 4 -74.60 14.65 -23.72
CA GLY A 4 -74.61 15.08 -22.32
C GLY A 4 -74.43 13.86 -21.38
N ARG A 5 -73.79 14.10 -20.22
CA ARG A 5 -74.09 13.61 -18.84
C ARG A 5 -73.97 12.12 -18.38
N THR A 6 -73.30 12.00 -17.20
CA THR A 6 -73.56 11.17 -15.98
C THR A 6 -73.44 9.64 -16.09
N GLY A 7 -72.98 8.83 -15.14
CA GLY A 7 -72.55 8.85 -13.73
C GLY A 7 -72.09 7.39 -13.42
N SER A 8 -71.22 7.07 -12.46
CA SER A 8 -71.57 6.82 -11.06
C SER A 8 -70.34 6.23 -10.34
N VAL A 9 -70.22 6.57 -9.05
CA VAL A 9 -69.33 5.97 -8.04
C VAL A 9 -70.05 4.78 -7.41
N LEU A 10 -69.33 3.68 -7.10
CA LEU A 10 -69.69 2.79 -5.98
C LEU A 10 -68.50 1.92 -5.55
N ALA A 11 -68.10 2.10 -4.30
CA ALA A 11 -67.33 1.17 -3.49
C ALA A 11 -68.30 0.26 -2.74
N VAL A 12 -67.96 -1.02 -2.57
CA VAL A 12 -68.58 -1.90 -1.55
C VAL A 12 -67.51 -2.78 -0.91
N LEU A 13 -67.37 -2.60 0.40
CA LEU A 13 -66.71 -3.47 1.38
C LEU A 13 -67.54 -4.75 1.63
N GLY A 14 -66.85 -5.86 1.90
CA GLY A 14 -67.44 -7.07 2.47
C GLY A 14 -66.51 -7.67 3.53
N VAL A 15 -66.82 -7.39 4.79
CA VAL A 15 -66.21 -7.95 6.01
C VAL A 15 -66.98 -9.20 6.41
N LEU A 16 -66.29 -10.25 6.87
CA LEU A 16 -66.79 -11.17 7.90
C LEU A 16 -65.61 -11.59 8.78
N GLY A 17 -65.68 -11.22 10.06
CA GLY A 17 -64.89 -11.79 11.14
C GLY A 17 -65.82 -12.33 12.22
N VAL A 18 -65.34 -13.28 13.02
CA VAL A 18 -65.81 -13.74 14.36
C VAL A 18 -64.68 -14.65 14.89
N CYS A 19 -64.23 -14.72 16.14
CA CYS A 19 -64.26 -13.89 17.34
C CYS A 19 -63.17 -14.44 18.28
N ALA A 20 -62.75 -13.59 19.21
CA ALA A 20 -61.72 -13.81 20.22
C ALA A 20 -62.19 -14.55 21.48
N THR A 21 -61.24 -15.10 22.24
CA THR A 21 -61.28 -15.10 23.73
C THR A 21 -59.87 -14.92 24.32
N ARG A 22 -59.78 -14.09 25.38
CA ARG A 22 -58.57 -13.65 26.11
C ARG A 22 -58.35 -14.45 27.41
N GLY A 23 -57.07 -14.72 27.73
CA GLY A 23 -56.40 -14.62 29.06
C GLY A 23 -56.48 -15.82 30.03
N PRO A 24 -55.58 -15.94 31.04
CA PRO A 24 -54.52 -15.02 31.51
C PRO A 24 -53.09 -15.62 31.53
N GLY A 25 -52.08 -14.78 31.84
CA GLY A 25 -50.66 -15.04 31.60
C GLY A 25 -49.85 -15.74 32.70
N LEU A 26 -48.55 -15.93 32.41
CA LEU A 26 -47.41 -15.90 33.34
C LEU A 26 -46.10 -15.98 32.52
N ALA A 27 -45.11 -15.24 32.97
CA ALA A 27 -43.82 -15.01 32.33
C ALA A 27 -42.90 -16.25 32.35
N ALA A 28 -42.06 -16.40 31.31
CA ALA A 28 -40.72 -16.98 31.43
C ALA A 28 -39.88 -16.62 30.19
N GLU A 29 -38.68 -16.11 30.46
CA GLU A 29 -37.61 -15.70 29.55
C GLU A 29 -37.04 -16.86 28.72
N GLY A 30 -36.37 -16.57 27.60
CA GLY A 30 -35.52 -17.59 26.97
C GLY A 30 -35.01 -17.36 25.55
N LYS A 31 -34.16 -16.34 25.36
CA LYS A 31 -33.04 -16.25 24.41
C LYS A 31 -33.26 -16.56 22.91
N ALA A 32 -33.29 -15.49 22.12
CA ALA A 32 -32.85 -15.46 20.74
C ALA A 32 -31.34 -15.76 20.66
N GLY A 33 -30.96 -16.62 19.71
CA GLY A 33 -29.56 -16.92 19.40
C GLY A 33 -28.90 -15.70 18.76
N GLY A 34 -27.89 -15.16 19.45
CA GLY A 34 -27.01 -14.14 18.91
C GLY A 34 -25.97 -14.78 18.00
N GLU A 35 -25.85 -14.26 16.78
CA GLU A 35 -24.64 -14.38 15.98
C GLU A 35 -23.51 -13.72 16.76
N ALA A 36 -22.47 -14.49 17.07
CA ALA A 36 -21.27 -13.98 17.69
C ALA A 36 -20.53 -13.11 16.65
N GLU A 37 -20.76 -11.80 16.73
CA GLU A 37 -19.95 -10.78 16.09
C GLU A 37 -18.53 -10.94 16.65
N TRP A 38 -17.61 -11.41 15.80
CA TRP A 38 -16.19 -11.48 16.12
C TRP A 38 -15.68 -10.05 16.29
N ALA A 39 -15.67 -9.58 17.53
CA ALA A 39 -15.02 -8.34 17.90
C ALA A 39 -13.50 -8.56 17.90
N GLU A 40 -12.83 -8.09 16.84
CA GLU A 40 -11.38 -7.97 16.82
C GLU A 40 -10.94 -7.01 17.95
N PRO A 41 -9.92 -7.37 18.76
CA PRO A 41 -9.40 -6.46 19.78
C PRO A 41 -8.63 -5.31 19.13
N TRP A 42 -9.22 -4.11 19.10
CA TRP A 42 -8.55 -2.87 18.65
C TRP A 42 -8.26 -1.97 19.86
N ASP A 43 -6.97 -1.69 20.15
CA ASP A 43 -6.55 -0.84 21.28
C ASP A 43 -6.18 0.61 20.89
N GLY A 44 -6.41 1.00 19.64
CA GLY A 44 -6.22 2.37 19.19
C GLY A 44 -4.77 2.84 19.03
N ALA A 45 -3.76 1.96 19.14
CA ALA A 45 -2.35 2.29 18.93
C ALA A 45 -1.89 1.95 17.49
N VAL A 46 -2.55 2.50 16.47
CA VAL A 46 -2.45 1.95 15.11
C VAL A 46 -1.17 2.35 14.36
N PHE A 47 -0.37 3.33 14.78
CA PHE A 47 0.91 3.66 14.11
C PHE A 47 1.92 4.26 15.08
N ARG A 48 2.36 3.46 16.05
CA ARG A 48 3.62 3.77 16.73
C ARG A 48 4.75 3.45 15.74
N PRO A 49 5.80 4.28 15.61
CA PRO A 49 7.04 3.77 15.06
C PRO A 49 7.42 2.52 15.87
N PRO A 50 8.02 1.48 15.27
CA PRO A 50 8.53 0.37 16.05
C PRO A 50 9.40 0.96 17.14
N SER A 51 8.96 0.78 18.38
CA SER A 51 9.77 1.18 19.52
C SER A 51 10.96 0.25 19.44
N ALA A 52 12.16 0.80 19.21
CA ALA A 52 13.41 0.04 19.33
C ALA A 52 13.61 -0.56 20.73
N LEU A 53 12.68 -0.36 21.66
CA LEU A 53 12.63 -0.93 23.00
C LEU A 53 11.16 -1.19 23.39
N GLY A 54 10.69 -2.39 23.11
CA GLY A 54 9.46 -2.96 23.67
C GLY A 54 9.75 -4.24 24.43
N ALA A 55 10.57 -4.18 25.48
CA ALA A 55 10.50 -5.18 26.55
C ALA A 55 9.11 -5.04 27.21
N VAL A 56 8.38 -6.09 27.59
CA VAL A 56 8.73 -7.09 28.61
C VAL A 56 7.76 -8.27 28.49
N GLY A 57 8.29 -9.49 28.70
CA GLY A 57 7.47 -10.68 28.95
C GLY A 57 8.25 -11.96 29.21
N VAL A 58 9.36 -11.90 29.96
CA VAL A 58 10.11 -13.11 30.36
C VAL A 58 9.28 -13.92 31.36
N ALA A 59 8.68 -15.02 30.90
CA ALA A 59 8.30 -16.13 31.77
C ALA A 59 9.46 -17.13 31.81
N ARG A 60 10.36 -16.98 32.78
CA ARG A 60 11.33 -18.02 33.16
C ARG A 60 10.58 -19.11 33.94
N SER A 61 10.50 -20.32 33.37
CA SER A 61 10.38 -21.55 34.16
C SER A 61 11.75 -22.23 34.26
N PRO A 62 12.13 -22.81 35.41
CA PRO A 62 13.44 -23.38 35.61
C PRO A 62 13.54 -24.81 35.08
N GLY A 63 14.61 -25.08 34.32
CA GLY A 63 15.22 -26.40 34.24
C GLY A 63 14.69 -27.36 33.17
N ALA A 64 15.22 -27.23 31.95
CA ALA A 64 15.44 -28.37 31.05
C ALA A 64 16.71 -28.10 30.21
N PRO A 65 17.53 -29.12 29.86
CA PRO A 65 18.78 -28.91 29.14
C PRO A 65 18.49 -28.43 27.71
N ARG A 66 19.25 -27.42 27.25
CA ARG A 66 19.18 -26.87 25.88
C ARG A 66 19.51 -27.94 24.82
N PRO A 67 18.61 -28.25 23.87
CA PRO A 67 19.00 -28.81 22.58
C PRO A 67 19.09 -27.63 21.60
N GLY A 68 20.27 -27.03 21.43
CA GLY A 68 20.33 -25.72 20.76
C GLY A 68 21.63 -25.38 20.05
N ARG A 69 22.47 -26.37 19.71
CA ARG A 69 23.71 -26.10 18.97
C ARG A 69 24.00 -27.01 17.78
N GLU A 70 23.33 -28.16 17.68
CA GLU A 70 23.53 -29.10 16.56
C GLU A 70 22.51 -28.94 15.41
N GLU A 71 21.33 -28.37 15.65
CA GLU A 71 20.28 -28.26 14.60
C GLU A 71 20.43 -27.06 13.63
N ALA A 72 21.17 -26.00 14.01
CA ALA A 72 21.31 -24.80 13.16
C ALA A 72 22.37 -24.93 12.05
N VAL A 73 23.10 -26.06 11.99
CA VAL A 73 24.27 -26.21 11.12
C VAL A 73 23.88 -26.46 9.64
N ASP A 74 22.67 -26.95 9.36
CA ASP A 74 22.27 -27.35 7.99
C ASP A 74 21.08 -26.56 7.40
N LEU A 75 20.63 -25.50 8.06
CA LEU A 75 19.49 -24.71 7.59
C LEU A 75 19.89 -23.80 6.41
N PRO A 76 18.99 -23.60 5.41
CA PRO A 76 19.18 -22.59 4.38
C PRO A 76 19.33 -21.19 4.97
N VAL A 77 20.22 -20.38 4.40
CA VAL A 77 20.47 -19.00 4.80
C VAL A 77 19.78 -18.06 3.83
N LEU A 78 19.00 -17.12 4.39
CA LEU A 78 18.44 -15.97 3.69
C LEU A 78 19.28 -14.75 4.05
N LEU A 79 20.04 -14.21 3.09
CA LEU A 79 20.95 -13.10 3.34
C LEU A 79 20.30 -11.78 2.92
N TRP A 80 19.99 -10.92 3.88
CA TRP A 80 19.63 -9.53 3.64
C TRP A 80 20.82 -8.77 3.06
N TRP A 81 20.78 -8.53 1.74
CA TRP A 81 21.76 -7.71 1.05
C TRP A 81 21.63 -6.23 1.44
N SER A 82 20.40 -5.79 1.70
CA SER A 82 20.08 -4.48 2.28
C SER A 82 19.93 -4.62 3.81
N PRO A 83 20.99 -4.38 4.61
CA PRO A 83 20.98 -4.67 6.05
C PRO A 83 20.10 -3.73 6.87
N GLY A 84 19.67 -2.59 6.30
CA GLY A 84 18.87 -1.56 6.98
C GLY A 84 17.45 -2.01 7.33
N LEU A 85 16.90 -2.98 6.58
CA LEU A 85 15.58 -3.58 6.84
C LEU A 85 15.65 -4.96 7.51
N PHE A 86 16.82 -5.39 7.98
CA PHE A 86 16.92 -6.64 8.75
C PHE A 86 16.08 -6.54 10.03
N PRO A 87 15.03 -7.36 10.21
CA PRO A 87 14.02 -7.11 11.25
C PRO A 87 14.39 -7.66 12.64
N HIS A 88 15.50 -8.40 12.76
CA HIS A 88 15.87 -9.11 13.99
C HIS A 88 16.91 -8.36 14.83
N PHE A 89 16.58 -8.06 16.09
CA PHE A 89 17.46 -7.37 17.03
C PHE A 89 17.36 -7.94 18.46
N PRO A 90 18.46 -7.99 19.23
CA PRO A 90 19.83 -7.66 18.86
C PRO A 90 20.53 -8.85 18.17
N GLY A 91 21.06 -8.66 16.96
CA GLY A 91 21.84 -9.70 16.29
C GLY A 91 22.08 -9.41 14.81
N ASP A 92 22.93 -10.24 14.18
CA ASP A 92 23.16 -10.23 12.74
C ASP A 92 22.58 -11.47 12.06
N SER A 93 22.01 -12.40 12.83
CA SER A 93 21.36 -13.61 12.33
C SER A 93 20.32 -14.13 13.31
N GLU A 94 19.25 -14.71 12.80
CA GLU A 94 18.13 -15.27 13.57
C GLU A 94 17.63 -16.56 12.90
N ARG A 95 17.23 -17.56 13.70
CA ARG A 95 16.53 -18.74 13.19
C ARG A 95 15.05 -18.39 13.08
N ILE A 96 14.51 -18.43 11.86
CA ILE A 96 13.08 -18.20 11.60
C ILE A 96 12.37 -19.53 11.38
N GLU A 97 11.16 -19.66 11.93
CA GLU A 97 10.29 -20.83 11.79
C GLU A 97 9.08 -20.44 10.93
N CYS A 98 8.91 -21.12 9.81
CA CYS A 98 7.91 -20.82 8.79
C CYS A 98 7.05 -22.07 8.50
N SER A 99 6.11 -21.97 7.58
CA SER A 99 5.08 -23.02 7.41
C SER A 99 5.65 -24.35 6.92
N ARG A 100 6.70 -24.32 6.10
CA ARG A 100 7.36 -25.51 5.55
C ARG A 100 8.58 -25.96 6.33
N GLY A 101 9.13 -25.11 7.20
CA GLY A 101 10.32 -25.42 7.99
C GLY A 101 11.07 -24.18 8.44
N ALA A 102 12.34 -24.37 8.78
CA ALA A 102 13.19 -23.33 9.34
C ALA A 102 14.27 -22.85 8.37
N CYS A 103 14.59 -21.56 8.46
CA CYS A 103 15.74 -20.96 7.78
C CYS A 103 16.55 -20.10 8.77
N VAL A 104 17.74 -19.67 8.36
CA VAL A 104 18.52 -18.65 9.08
C VAL A 104 18.46 -17.36 8.28
N ALA A 105 17.79 -16.34 8.82
CA ALA A 105 17.89 -14.98 8.30
C ALA A 105 19.20 -14.36 8.79
N SER A 106 19.96 -13.71 7.91
CA SER A 106 21.24 -13.10 8.24
C SER A 106 21.44 -11.79 7.49
N ARG A 107 22.16 -10.84 8.08
CA ARG A 107 22.70 -9.66 7.39
C ARG A 107 24.22 -9.68 7.24
N ASP A 108 24.87 -10.76 7.66
CA ASP A 108 26.32 -10.92 7.58
C ASP A 108 26.75 -11.27 6.16
N ARG A 109 27.25 -10.28 5.40
CA ARG A 109 27.69 -10.47 4.01
C ARG A 109 28.79 -11.54 3.84
N ARG A 110 29.49 -11.96 4.90
CA ARG A 110 30.49 -13.04 4.82
C ARG A 110 29.89 -14.38 4.42
N VAL A 111 28.61 -14.62 4.70
CA VAL A 111 27.93 -15.88 4.35
C VAL A 111 27.46 -15.92 2.90
N ARG A 112 27.62 -14.85 2.11
CA ARG A 112 27.16 -14.78 0.71
C ARG A 112 27.62 -15.98 -0.13
N ARG A 113 28.86 -16.46 0.07
CA ARG A 113 29.44 -17.56 -0.72
C ARG A 113 29.23 -18.94 -0.08
N ASP A 114 28.58 -19.02 1.07
CA ASP A 114 28.20 -20.29 1.69
C ASP A 114 27.16 -20.99 0.78
N SER A 115 27.35 -22.29 0.51
CA SER A 115 26.42 -23.11 -0.27
C SER A 115 25.01 -23.20 0.34
N ARG A 116 24.88 -22.88 1.63
CA ARG A 116 23.59 -22.79 2.32
C ARG A 116 22.87 -21.48 2.04
N THR A 117 23.54 -20.43 1.58
CA THR A 117 22.88 -19.17 1.22
C THR A 117 22.07 -19.37 -0.05
N ARG A 118 20.75 -19.51 0.11
CA ARG A 118 19.81 -19.83 -0.97
C ARG A 118 19.06 -18.63 -1.52
N ALA A 119 18.95 -17.54 -0.75
CA ALA A 119 18.40 -16.30 -1.25
C ALA A 119 19.17 -15.07 -0.76
N LEU A 120 19.18 -14.04 -1.61
CA LEU A 120 19.58 -12.68 -1.27
C LEU A 120 18.34 -11.79 -1.24
N LEU A 121 18.06 -11.14 -0.12
CA LEU A 121 16.91 -10.25 0.08
C LEU A 121 17.35 -8.80 -0.10
N PHE A 122 16.65 -8.08 -0.98
CA PHE A 122 16.95 -6.70 -1.35
C PHE A 122 15.78 -5.81 -0.97
N TYR A 123 16.11 -4.66 -0.39
CA TYR A 123 15.16 -3.56 -0.30
C TYR A 123 15.30 -2.69 -1.55
N GLY A 124 14.23 -2.52 -2.31
CA GLY A 124 14.26 -1.86 -3.63
C GLY A 124 14.72 -0.40 -3.58
N THR A 125 14.36 0.35 -2.53
CA THR A 125 14.80 1.75 -2.35
C THR A 125 16.31 1.86 -2.21
N ASP A 126 16.95 0.86 -1.59
CA ASP A 126 18.40 0.81 -1.39
C ASP A 126 19.13 0.10 -2.54
N PHE A 127 18.41 -0.54 -3.46
CA PHE A 127 19.02 -1.30 -4.53
C PHE A 127 19.72 -0.36 -5.53
N ARG A 128 21.00 -0.63 -5.80
CA ARG A 128 21.80 0.07 -6.80
C ARG A 128 22.36 -0.94 -7.78
N ALA A 129 22.06 -0.77 -9.07
CA ALA A 129 22.50 -1.69 -10.10
C ALA A 129 24.03 -1.84 -10.16
N ALA A 130 24.76 -0.74 -9.95
CA ALA A 130 26.22 -0.72 -9.88
C ALA A 130 26.81 -1.52 -8.70
N GLU A 131 26.04 -1.77 -7.65
CA GLU A 131 26.48 -2.47 -6.43
C GLU A 131 25.91 -3.88 -6.31
N ALA A 132 25.24 -4.35 -7.35
CA ALA A 132 24.60 -5.66 -7.36
C ALA A 132 25.62 -6.79 -7.10
N PRO A 133 25.27 -7.83 -6.33
CA PRO A 133 26.21 -8.88 -5.93
C PRO A 133 26.55 -9.80 -7.11
N LEU A 134 27.55 -9.40 -7.90
CA LEU A 134 28.07 -10.15 -9.03
C LEU A 134 29.26 -11.06 -8.64
N PRO A 135 29.48 -12.21 -9.32
CA PRO A 135 28.55 -12.81 -10.29
C PRO A 135 27.28 -13.31 -9.58
N ARG A 136 26.16 -13.36 -10.32
CA ARG A 136 24.91 -13.96 -9.83
C ARG A 136 25.09 -15.47 -9.75
N LEU A 137 24.95 -16.04 -8.55
CA LEU A 137 25.14 -17.47 -8.32
C LEU A 137 23.84 -18.22 -8.63
N ALA A 138 23.91 -19.29 -9.42
CA ALA A 138 22.73 -20.01 -9.92
C ALA A 138 21.86 -20.65 -8.83
N HIS A 139 22.44 -20.98 -7.68
CA HIS A 139 21.70 -21.55 -6.54
C HIS A 139 21.06 -20.49 -5.64
N GLN A 140 21.27 -19.20 -5.93
CA GLN A 140 20.78 -18.06 -5.15
C GLN A 140 19.63 -17.36 -5.86
N SER A 141 18.46 -17.39 -5.23
CA SER A 141 17.34 -16.55 -5.61
C SER A 141 17.59 -15.10 -5.18
N TRP A 142 17.19 -14.13 -6.00
CA TRP A 142 17.14 -12.73 -5.61
C TRP A 142 15.68 -12.39 -5.26
N ALA A 143 15.44 -11.98 -4.01
CA ALA A 143 14.11 -11.65 -3.51
C ALA A 143 14.02 -10.14 -3.23
N LEU A 144 13.03 -9.48 -3.81
CA LEU A 144 12.81 -8.03 -3.70
C LEU A 144 11.68 -7.72 -2.74
N LEU A 145 11.94 -6.89 -1.75
CA LEU A 145 10.92 -6.15 -1.01
C LEU A 145 10.95 -4.69 -1.48
N HIS A 146 9.84 -4.17 -2.00
CA HIS A 146 9.74 -2.78 -2.40
C HIS A 146 8.28 -2.29 -2.41
N GLU A 147 7.87 -1.85 -1.23
CA GLU A 147 6.57 -1.32 -0.88
C GLU A 147 6.46 0.21 -1.05
N GLU A 148 7.58 0.84 -1.41
CA GLU A 148 7.73 2.29 -1.54
C GLU A 148 7.37 2.81 -2.94
N SER A 149 7.34 4.14 -3.06
CA SER A 149 7.12 4.81 -4.34
C SER A 149 8.14 4.41 -5.41
N PRO A 150 7.74 4.25 -6.69
CA PRO A 150 8.69 4.05 -7.79
C PRO A 150 9.68 5.21 -7.96
N LEU A 151 9.38 6.41 -7.45
CA LEU A 151 10.32 7.53 -7.46
C LEU A 151 11.64 7.21 -6.73
N ASN A 152 11.60 6.27 -5.78
CA ASN A 152 12.79 5.84 -5.06
C ASN A 152 13.70 4.96 -5.93
N ASN A 153 13.15 4.26 -6.93
CA ASN A 153 13.93 3.42 -7.83
C ASN A 153 13.18 3.06 -9.13
N PHE A 154 13.25 3.93 -10.15
CA PHE A 154 12.59 3.67 -11.43
C PHE A 154 13.13 2.46 -12.19
N LEU A 155 14.34 1.96 -11.89
CA LEU A 155 14.83 0.71 -12.48
C LEU A 155 13.81 -0.42 -12.32
N LEU A 156 13.17 -0.50 -11.15
CA LEU A 156 12.21 -1.56 -10.83
C LEU A 156 10.87 -1.40 -11.56
N SER A 157 10.59 -0.20 -12.08
CA SER A 157 9.43 0.08 -12.94
C SER A 157 9.58 -0.47 -14.36
N HIS A 158 10.76 -0.97 -14.72
CA HIS A 158 11.07 -1.46 -16.06
C HIS A 158 11.24 -2.97 -16.07
N GLY A 159 10.79 -3.59 -17.17
CA GLY A 159 10.92 -5.03 -17.40
C GLY A 159 12.33 -5.59 -17.13
N PRO A 160 13.40 -5.02 -17.73
CA PRO A 160 14.78 -5.44 -17.45
C PRO A 160 15.20 -5.35 -15.98
N GLY A 161 14.63 -4.41 -15.22
CA GLY A 161 14.94 -4.24 -13.81
C GLY A 161 14.19 -5.20 -12.90
N ILE A 162 12.86 -5.27 -12.99
CA ILE A 162 12.07 -6.15 -12.13
C ILE A 162 12.37 -7.64 -12.37
N ARG A 163 12.66 -8.03 -13.62
CA ARG A 163 13.05 -9.40 -14.00
C ARG A 163 14.42 -9.84 -13.46
N LEU A 164 15.18 -8.94 -12.82
CA LEU A 164 16.38 -9.33 -12.07
C LEU A 164 16.02 -10.23 -10.88
N PHE A 165 14.80 -10.11 -10.34
CA PHE A 165 14.38 -10.79 -9.12
C PHE A 165 13.59 -12.06 -9.43
N ASN A 166 13.81 -13.08 -8.60
CA ASN A 166 13.05 -14.32 -8.61
C ASN A 166 11.73 -14.18 -7.85
N LEU A 167 11.76 -13.50 -6.71
CA LEU A 167 10.62 -13.32 -5.81
C LEU A 167 10.42 -11.84 -5.52
N THR A 168 9.18 -11.41 -5.38
CA THR A 168 8.83 -9.99 -5.20
C THR A 168 7.73 -9.79 -4.18
N ALA A 169 7.88 -8.74 -3.37
CA ALA A 169 6.87 -8.18 -2.51
C ALA A 169 6.79 -6.68 -2.79
N THR A 170 5.75 -6.25 -3.49
CA THR A 170 5.56 -4.85 -3.90
C THR A 170 4.13 -4.39 -3.62
N PHE A 171 3.84 -3.12 -3.87
CA PHE A 171 2.46 -2.62 -3.82
C PHE A 171 1.55 -3.22 -4.90
N SER A 172 2.06 -3.90 -5.92
CA SER A 172 1.24 -4.54 -6.96
C SER A 172 0.52 -5.78 -6.41
N ARG A 173 -0.77 -5.90 -6.72
CA ARG A 173 -1.55 -7.12 -6.42
C ARG A 173 -1.06 -8.36 -7.16
N TYR A 174 -0.22 -8.19 -8.17
CA TYR A 174 0.34 -9.27 -8.98
C TYR A 174 1.74 -9.70 -8.54
N SER A 175 2.34 -9.03 -7.55
CA SER A 175 3.60 -9.52 -6.97
C SER A 175 3.39 -10.82 -6.21
N ASP A 176 4.47 -11.58 -6.01
CA ASP A 176 4.40 -12.91 -5.43
C ASP A 176 3.92 -12.87 -3.96
N TYR A 177 4.26 -11.78 -3.26
CA TYR A 177 3.81 -11.47 -1.91
C TYR A 177 3.23 -10.04 -1.86
N PRO A 178 1.93 -9.85 -2.20
CA PRO A 178 1.36 -8.55 -2.48
C PRO A 178 1.18 -7.68 -1.22
N LEU A 179 1.57 -6.41 -1.33
CA LEU A 179 1.47 -5.36 -0.31
C LEU A 179 0.54 -4.17 -0.65
N PRO A 180 -0.53 -4.29 -1.47
CA PRO A 180 -1.36 -3.13 -1.87
C PRO A 180 -2.12 -2.49 -0.69
N LEU A 181 -2.31 -3.23 0.40
CA LEU A 181 -3.08 -2.81 1.58
C LEU A 181 -2.21 -2.56 2.82
N GLN A 182 -0.91 -2.31 2.65
CA GLN A 182 0.00 -2.14 3.80
C GLN A 182 -0.33 -0.92 4.66
N TRP A 183 -1.07 0.04 4.10
CA TRP A 183 -1.55 1.24 4.76
C TRP A 183 -3.00 1.13 5.24
N LEU A 184 -3.63 -0.05 5.08
CA LEU A 184 -4.97 -0.35 5.56
C LEU A 184 -4.92 -1.48 6.61
N PRO A 185 -4.97 -1.13 7.91
CA PRO A 185 -4.96 -2.12 8.99
C PRO A 185 -6.11 -3.13 8.91
N GLY A 186 -7.33 -2.66 8.64
CA GLY A 186 -8.51 -3.52 8.51
C GLY A 186 -9.81 -2.73 8.39
N ILE A 187 -10.95 -3.42 8.36
CA ILE A 187 -12.26 -2.77 8.20
C ILE A 187 -12.62 -1.89 9.40
N ALA A 188 -12.24 -2.28 10.61
CA ALA A 188 -12.45 -1.46 11.81
C ALA A 188 -11.77 -0.09 11.71
N TYR A 189 -10.60 -0.01 11.06
CA TYR A 189 -9.91 1.25 10.81
C TYR A 189 -10.77 2.19 9.95
N LEU A 190 -11.42 1.69 8.89
CA LEU A 190 -12.32 2.50 8.06
C LEU A 190 -13.60 2.92 8.78
N ARG A 191 -14.12 2.04 9.66
CA ARG A 191 -15.37 2.24 10.42
C ARG A 191 -15.24 3.15 11.64
N ARG A 192 -14.05 3.70 11.93
CA ARG A 192 -13.91 4.70 12.99
C ARG A 192 -14.94 5.83 12.80
N ALA A 193 -15.62 6.20 13.87
CA ALA A 193 -16.65 7.23 13.85
C ALA A 193 -16.10 8.56 13.32
N ALA A 194 -16.83 9.18 12.40
CA ALA A 194 -16.52 10.52 11.93
C ALA A 194 -16.92 11.57 12.99
N PRO A 195 -16.22 12.71 13.07
CA PRO A 195 -16.67 13.85 13.86
C PRO A 195 -18.07 14.32 13.41
N PRO A 196 -18.89 14.88 14.32
CA PRO A 196 -20.15 15.52 13.97
C PRO A 196 -19.96 16.63 12.92
N LEU A 197 -20.94 16.77 12.02
CA LEU A 197 -20.86 17.79 10.95
C LEU A 197 -20.88 19.21 11.51
N GLU A 198 -21.57 19.42 12.64
CA GLU A 198 -21.67 20.71 13.32
C GLU A 198 -20.30 21.21 13.79
N GLU A 199 -19.43 20.29 14.24
CA GLU A 199 -18.06 20.60 14.65
C GLU A 199 -17.23 21.07 13.44
N ARG A 200 -17.33 20.36 12.30
CA ARG A 200 -16.66 20.77 11.06
C ARG A 200 -17.19 22.08 10.51
N ALA A 201 -18.50 22.30 10.56
CA ALA A 201 -19.12 23.56 10.18
C ALA A 201 -18.63 24.72 11.05
N GLU A 202 -18.36 24.49 12.33
CA GLU A 202 -17.75 25.49 13.20
C GLU A 202 -16.31 25.84 12.77
N TRP A 203 -15.49 24.84 12.43
CA TRP A 203 -14.15 25.09 11.90
C TRP A 203 -14.18 25.86 10.58
N ARG A 204 -15.11 25.54 9.68
CA ARG A 204 -15.34 26.31 8.44
C ARG A 204 -15.71 27.77 8.74
N ARG A 205 -16.58 28.03 9.73
CA ARG A 205 -16.90 29.40 10.18
C ARG A 205 -15.71 30.15 10.78
N ARG A 206 -14.72 29.43 11.33
CA ARG A 206 -13.46 29.98 11.87
C ARG A 206 -12.41 30.25 10.78
N GLY A 207 -12.74 30.07 9.50
CA GLY A 207 -11.87 30.41 8.37
C GLY A 207 -10.92 29.31 7.91
N TYR A 208 -11.14 28.07 8.32
CA TYR A 208 -10.51 26.89 7.71
C TYR A 208 -11.07 26.70 6.31
N ALA A 209 -10.29 26.24 5.34
CA ALA A 209 -10.71 25.91 3.98
C ALA A 209 -11.57 24.62 3.92
N PRO A 210 -12.31 24.36 2.81
CA PRO A 210 -12.99 23.08 2.62
C PRO A 210 -12.01 21.92 2.38
N LEU A 211 -10.89 22.22 1.70
CA LEU A 211 -9.85 21.27 1.32
C LEU A 211 -8.59 21.43 2.15
N LEU A 212 -8.08 20.30 2.62
CA LEU A 212 -6.79 20.17 3.27
C LEU A 212 -5.76 19.55 2.32
N TYR A 213 -4.61 20.19 2.18
CA TYR A 213 -3.42 19.61 1.54
C TYR A 213 -2.31 19.47 2.57
N LEU A 214 -1.81 18.25 2.80
CA LEU A 214 -0.74 17.98 3.76
C LEU A 214 0.38 17.20 3.07
N GLN A 215 1.42 17.89 2.61
CA GLN A 215 2.55 17.25 1.91
C GLN A 215 3.89 17.90 2.27
N SER A 216 4.90 17.07 2.48
CA SER A 216 6.29 17.50 2.75
C SER A 216 7.31 17.09 1.69
N HIS A 217 6.95 16.17 0.78
CA HIS A 217 7.78 15.80 -0.36
C HIS A 217 7.24 16.53 -1.59
N CYS A 218 7.90 17.61 -1.99
CA CYS A 218 7.49 18.44 -3.11
C CYS A 218 8.23 18.01 -4.37
N ASP A 219 7.82 18.53 -5.54
CA ASP A 219 8.48 18.29 -6.82
C ASP A 219 8.58 16.79 -7.18
N VAL A 220 7.49 16.03 -7.01
CA VAL A 220 7.43 14.57 -7.23
C VAL A 220 7.00 14.19 -8.67
N PRO A 221 7.22 12.94 -9.12
CA PRO A 221 6.83 12.51 -10.47
C PRO A 221 5.36 12.71 -10.83
N ALA A 222 4.44 12.56 -9.88
CA ALA A 222 3.01 12.82 -10.11
C ALA A 222 2.66 14.31 -10.34
N ASP A 223 3.62 15.23 -10.16
CA ASP A 223 3.49 16.68 -10.41
C ASP A 223 2.27 17.32 -9.72
N ARG A 224 1.91 16.75 -8.56
CA ARG A 224 0.71 17.10 -7.79
C ARG A 224 0.64 18.59 -7.42
N ASP A 225 1.78 19.21 -7.13
CA ASP A 225 1.83 20.61 -6.72
C ASP A 225 1.41 21.56 -7.86
N ARG A 226 1.67 21.20 -9.13
CA ARG A 226 1.19 21.95 -10.29
C ARG A 226 -0.33 21.91 -10.37
N TYR A 227 -0.92 20.72 -10.21
CA TYR A 227 -2.38 20.57 -10.19
C TYR A 227 -3.03 21.34 -9.04
N VAL A 228 -2.50 21.21 -7.81
CA VAL A 228 -3.06 21.88 -6.63
C VAL A 228 -2.97 23.40 -6.75
N ARG A 229 -1.88 23.94 -7.31
CA ARG A 229 -1.74 25.37 -7.57
C ARG A 229 -2.81 25.90 -8.52
N GLU A 230 -3.17 25.13 -9.55
CA GLU A 230 -4.27 25.50 -10.45
C GLU A 230 -5.63 25.41 -9.75
N LEU A 231 -5.88 24.35 -8.97
CA LEU A 231 -7.11 24.18 -8.20
C LEU A 231 -7.34 25.34 -7.20
N MET A 232 -6.27 25.81 -6.54
CA MET A 232 -6.29 26.93 -5.59
C MET A 232 -6.83 28.24 -6.19
N ARG A 233 -6.88 28.38 -7.52
CA ARG A 233 -7.48 29.55 -8.19
C ARG A 233 -9.01 29.56 -8.13
N TYR A 234 -9.62 28.40 -7.92
CA TYR A 234 -11.07 28.19 -8.00
C TYR A 234 -11.71 27.87 -6.65
N ILE A 235 -10.96 27.32 -5.70
CA ILE A 235 -11.45 26.98 -4.35
C ILE A 235 -10.34 27.18 -3.31
N PRO A 236 -10.66 27.66 -2.09
CA PRO A 236 -9.66 27.74 -1.01
C PRO A 236 -9.13 26.36 -0.64
N VAL A 237 -7.81 26.26 -0.48
CA VAL A 237 -7.11 25.07 0.01
C VAL A 237 -6.17 25.50 1.12
N ASP A 238 -6.31 24.90 2.30
CA ASP A 238 -5.35 25.08 3.38
C ASP A 238 -4.23 24.04 3.20
N SER A 239 -3.03 24.53 2.91
CA SER A 239 -1.83 23.74 2.66
C SER A 239 -0.87 23.80 3.84
N TYR A 240 -0.55 22.62 4.36
CA TYR A 240 0.36 22.36 5.46
C TYR A 240 1.51 21.45 5.00
N GLY A 241 2.58 21.44 5.78
CA GLY A 241 3.83 20.77 5.40
C GLY A 241 4.75 21.72 4.64
N LYS A 242 5.56 21.18 3.73
CA LYS A 242 6.58 21.95 2.99
C LYS A 242 6.06 22.43 1.62
N CYS A 243 5.04 21.77 1.06
CA CYS A 243 4.58 22.04 -0.31
C CYS A 243 3.44 23.05 -0.32
N LEU A 244 3.52 24.04 -1.23
CA LEU A 244 2.52 25.12 -1.37
C LEU A 244 2.11 25.78 -0.04
N GLN A 245 3.03 25.80 0.95
CA GLN A 245 2.74 26.08 2.35
C GLN A 245 2.09 27.47 2.53
N ASN A 246 0.80 27.49 2.87
CA ASN A 246 0.06 28.73 3.13
C ASN A 246 -0.55 28.78 4.55
N ARG A 247 -0.41 27.68 5.32
CA ARG A 247 -0.76 27.58 6.74
C ARG A 247 0.36 26.93 7.54
N GLU A 248 0.31 27.13 8.86
CA GLU A 248 1.21 26.46 9.80
C GLU A 248 0.47 25.38 10.60
N LEU A 249 1.14 24.25 10.81
CA LEU A 249 0.63 23.22 11.71
C LEU A 249 0.62 23.71 13.16
N PRO A 250 -0.33 23.24 13.99
CA PRO A 250 -0.56 23.78 15.33
C PRO A 250 0.60 23.53 16.31
N ALA A 251 1.48 22.56 16.01
CA ALA A 251 2.61 22.22 16.87
C ALA A 251 3.92 22.13 16.04
N PRO A 252 5.03 22.71 16.52
CA PRO A 252 6.34 22.63 15.84
C PRO A 252 6.81 21.20 15.56
N ARG A 253 6.48 20.25 16.45
CA ARG A 253 6.82 18.82 16.30
C ARG A 253 6.16 18.15 15.10
N LEU A 254 5.09 18.75 14.57
CA LEU A 254 4.35 18.24 13.40
C LEU A 254 4.84 18.86 12.10
N ARG A 255 5.75 19.86 12.14
CA ARG A 255 6.19 20.63 10.95
C ARG A 255 6.89 19.79 9.90
N ASP A 256 7.61 18.74 10.29
CA ASP A 256 8.17 17.79 9.34
C ASP A 256 7.30 16.54 9.23
N THR A 257 6.40 16.54 8.24
CA THR A 257 5.57 15.38 7.94
C THR A 257 6.24 14.40 6.97
N ALA A 258 7.51 14.61 6.60
CA ALA A 258 8.25 13.64 5.77
C ALA A 258 8.38 12.27 6.45
N THR A 259 8.29 12.22 7.78
CA THR A 259 8.22 10.99 8.58
C THR A 259 6.84 10.74 9.19
N ALA A 260 5.82 11.54 8.85
CA ALA A 260 4.46 11.40 9.38
C ALA A 260 3.68 10.30 8.65
N THR A 261 4.22 9.09 8.72
CA THR A 261 3.46 7.84 8.74
C THR A 261 2.80 7.64 10.11
N THR A 262 3.11 8.50 11.08
CA THR A 262 2.54 8.47 12.42
C THR A 262 1.09 8.94 12.39
N GLU A 263 0.17 8.05 12.74
CA GLU A 263 -1.18 8.39 13.20
C GLU A 263 -1.10 9.02 14.60
N ASP A 264 -0.30 10.07 14.72
CA ASP A 264 -0.17 10.87 15.92
C ASP A 264 -1.56 11.41 16.31
N PRO A 265 -2.05 11.14 17.54
CA PRO A 265 -3.41 11.53 17.90
C PRO A 265 -3.69 13.03 17.79
N GLU A 266 -2.70 13.90 18.03
CA GLU A 266 -2.85 15.35 17.89
C GLU A 266 -2.99 15.73 16.42
N LEU A 267 -2.15 15.15 15.56
CA LEU A 267 -2.26 15.34 14.11
C LEU A 267 -3.62 14.86 13.61
N LEU A 268 -4.03 13.64 13.95
CA LEU A 268 -5.32 13.09 13.54
C LEU A 268 -6.51 13.95 13.98
N ALA A 269 -6.51 14.42 15.23
CA ALA A 269 -7.54 15.33 15.74
C ALA A 269 -7.52 16.71 15.06
N PHE A 270 -6.36 17.14 14.56
CA PHE A 270 -6.25 18.35 13.76
C PHE A 270 -6.81 18.15 12.34
N LEU A 271 -6.41 17.07 11.67
CA LEU A 271 -6.80 16.79 10.29
C LEU A 271 -8.30 16.44 10.18
N SER A 272 -8.91 15.87 11.23
CA SER A 272 -10.33 15.49 11.26
C SER A 272 -11.30 16.69 11.14
N ARG A 273 -10.81 17.91 11.33
CA ARG A 273 -11.57 19.17 11.22
C ARG A 273 -12.05 19.47 9.79
N TYR A 274 -11.43 18.85 8.79
CA TYR A 274 -11.73 19.07 7.38
C TYR A 274 -12.72 18.03 6.83
N LYS A 275 -13.63 18.47 5.95
CA LYS A 275 -14.54 17.58 5.21
C LYS A 275 -13.83 16.82 4.09
N PHE A 276 -12.83 17.45 3.45
CA PHE A 276 -12.13 16.91 2.28
C PHE A 276 -10.62 17.01 2.43
N HIS A 277 -9.89 15.94 2.08
CA HIS A 277 -8.43 15.94 2.03
C HIS A 277 -7.98 15.67 0.59
N LEU A 278 -7.04 16.47 0.11
CA LEU A 278 -6.32 16.24 -1.14
C LEU A 278 -5.32 15.08 -0.93
N ALA A 279 -5.75 13.88 -1.31
CA ALA A 279 -5.04 12.62 -1.18
C ALA A 279 -4.27 12.30 -2.46
N LEU A 280 -3.18 13.03 -2.74
CA LEU A 280 -2.41 12.89 -3.97
C LEU A 280 -1.13 12.10 -3.69
N GLU A 281 -0.94 10.98 -4.38
CA GLU A 281 0.28 10.18 -4.31
C GLU A 281 1.46 10.90 -4.96
N ASN A 282 2.67 10.42 -4.68
CA ASN A 282 3.90 10.95 -5.27
C ASN A 282 4.20 10.38 -6.67
N ALA A 283 3.58 9.26 -7.03
CA ALA A 283 3.62 8.65 -8.35
C ALA A 283 2.24 8.05 -8.71
N ILE A 284 1.97 7.88 -10.00
CA ILE A 284 0.72 7.32 -10.53
C ILE A 284 1.02 5.90 -11.02
N CYS A 285 0.66 4.88 -10.24
CA CYS A 285 0.83 3.48 -10.62
C CYS A 285 -0.31 2.62 -10.08
N ASP A 286 -0.66 1.56 -10.80
CA ASP A 286 -1.67 0.62 -10.31
C ASP A 286 -1.29 0.05 -8.94
N ASP A 287 -2.31 -0.03 -8.08
CA ASP A 287 -2.25 -0.51 -6.70
C ASP A 287 -1.34 0.28 -5.73
N TYR A 288 -0.65 1.32 -6.18
CA TYR A 288 0.12 2.20 -5.30
C TYR A 288 -0.81 3.14 -4.52
N MET A 289 -1.22 2.70 -3.32
CA MET A 289 -2.11 3.41 -2.42
C MET A 289 -1.48 3.51 -1.04
N THR A 290 -1.32 4.73 -0.54
CA THR A 290 -0.62 4.99 0.71
C THR A 290 -1.54 5.45 1.82
N GLU A 291 -0.98 5.83 2.97
CA GLU A 291 -1.71 6.46 4.06
C GLU A 291 -2.48 7.71 3.62
N LYS A 292 -2.05 8.38 2.54
CA LYS A 292 -2.72 9.56 1.97
C LYS A 292 -4.15 9.26 1.57
N LEU A 293 -4.42 8.06 1.07
CA LEU A 293 -5.77 7.59 0.73
C LEU A 293 -6.55 7.17 1.99
N TRP A 294 -5.95 6.31 2.81
CA TRP A 294 -6.67 5.63 3.89
C TRP A 294 -6.89 6.51 5.12
N ARG A 295 -5.99 7.43 5.44
CA ARG A 295 -6.09 8.34 6.59
C ARG A 295 -7.33 9.25 6.53
N PRO A 296 -7.64 9.96 5.42
CA PRO A 296 -8.88 10.74 5.36
C PRO A 296 -10.11 9.86 5.62
N MET A 297 -10.14 8.65 5.05
CA MET A 297 -11.23 7.72 5.26
C MET A 297 -11.37 7.31 6.73
N HIS A 298 -10.26 7.07 7.43
CA HIS A 298 -10.23 6.81 8.86
C HIS A 298 -10.84 7.96 9.68
N LEU A 299 -10.43 9.19 9.35
CA LEU A 299 -10.87 10.42 10.00
C LEU A 299 -12.30 10.83 9.62
N GLY A 300 -12.91 10.12 8.67
CA GLY A 300 -14.23 10.44 8.12
C GLY A 300 -14.25 11.71 7.29
N ALA A 301 -13.11 12.08 6.71
CA ALA A 301 -13.06 13.03 5.61
C ALA A 301 -13.17 12.26 4.29
N VAL A 302 -13.58 12.94 3.23
CA VAL A 302 -13.65 12.37 1.87
C VAL A 302 -12.31 12.60 1.18
N PRO A 303 -11.60 11.53 0.76
CA PRO A 303 -10.40 11.68 -0.05
C PRO A 303 -10.75 12.23 -1.43
N VAL A 304 -10.10 13.31 -1.82
CA VAL A 304 -10.04 13.81 -3.20
C VAL A 304 -8.72 13.30 -3.78
N TYR A 305 -8.81 12.21 -4.53
CA TYR A 305 -7.71 11.29 -4.76
C TYR A 305 -7.15 11.36 -6.19
N ARG A 306 -5.83 11.22 -6.29
CA ARG A 306 -5.11 10.92 -7.54
C ARG A 306 -3.85 10.12 -7.20
N GLY A 307 -3.67 8.96 -7.82
CA GLY A 307 -2.64 8.00 -7.47
C GLY A 307 -2.78 6.74 -8.30
N SER A 308 -3.28 5.67 -7.70
CA SER A 308 -3.56 4.41 -8.38
C SER A 308 -4.75 4.51 -9.36
N PRO A 309 -4.57 4.19 -10.66
CA PRO A 309 -5.69 4.06 -11.60
C PRO A 309 -6.66 2.93 -11.22
N SER A 310 -6.15 1.85 -10.61
CA SER A 310 -6.93 0.70 -10.12
C SER A 310 -7.60 0.92 -8.76
N VAL A 311 -7.52 2.11 -8.16
CA VAL A 311 -8.00 2.40 -6.79
C VAL A 311 -9.46 2.02 -6.54
N ARG A 312 -10.32 2.12 -7.57
CA ARG A 312 -11.75 1.77 -7.46
C ARG A 312 -11.98 0.33 -7.03
N ASP A 313 -11.08 -0.58 -7.41
CA ASP A 313 -11.16 -1.99 -7.04
C ASP A 313 -11.01 -2.21 -5.53
N TRP A 314 -10.36 -1.27 -4.84
CA TRP A 314 -10.01 -1.38 -3.42
C TRP A 314 -10.92 -0.58 -2.51
N MET A 315 -11.79 0.25 -3.06
CA MET A 315 -12.66 1.11 -2.26
C MET A 315 -13.73 0.32 -1.52
N PRO A 316 -14.10 0.70 -0.30
CA PRO A 316 -15.08 -0.05 0.50
C PRO A 316 -16.44 -0.18 -0.19
N ASN A 317 -16.79 0.79 -1.05
CA ASN A 317 -17.90 0.75 -1.98
C ASN A 317 -17.62 1.72 -3.15
N ASN A 318 -18.57 1.87 -4.08
CA ASN A 318 -18.42 2.70 -5.28
C ASN A 318 -18.51 4.22 -5.02
N HIS A 319 -18.72 4.65 -3.78
CA HIS A 319 -19.03 6.03 -3.43
C HIS A 319 -18.37 6.41 -2.10
N SER A 320 -17.04 6.35 -2.06
CA SER A 320 -16.24 6.66 -0.86
C SER A 320 -15.10 7.65 -1.10
N ILE A 321 -14.79 7.94 -2.36
CA ILE A 321 -13.72 8.86 -2.78
C ILE A 321 -14.17 9.70 -3.96
N ILE A 322 -13.50 10.83 -4.18
CA ILE A 322 -13.66 11.68 -5.35
C ILE A 322 -12.39 11.54 -6.17
N LEU A 323 -12.46 11.00 -7.39
CA LEU A 323 -11.29 10.91 -8.26
C LEU A 323 -11.11 12.22 -9.02
N ILE A 324 -9.90 12.76 -8.97
CA ILE A 324 -9.55 13.98 -9.70
C ILE A 324 -9.72 13.78 -11.22
N ASP A 325 -9.32 12.62 -11.73
CA ASP A 325 -9.34 12.32 -13.17
C ASP A 325 -10.75 12.11 -13.74
N ASP A 326 -11.80 12.09 -12.90
CA ASP A 326 -13.21 12.08 -13.34
C ASP A 326 -13.71 13.47 -13.79
N PHE A 327 -12.93 14.53 -13.58
CA PHE A 327 -13.33 15.92 -13.86
C PHE A 327 -12.56 16.49 -15.06
N GLU A 328 -13.28 17.21 -15.91
CA GLU A 328 -12.71 17.86 -17.11
C GLU A 328 -11.67 18.95 -16.79
N SER A 329 -11.74 19.55 -15.60
CA SER A 329 -10.80 20.59 -15.17
C SER A 329 -10.77 20.77 -13.64
N PRO A 330 -9.71 21.40 -13.09
CA PRO A 330 -9.67 21.81 -11.69
C PRO A 330 -10.85 22.70 -11.28
N GLN A 331 -11.34 23.54 -12.20
CA GLN A 331 -12.53 24.36 -11.95
C GLN A 331 -13.77 23.51 -11.74
N LYS A 332 -13.98 22.45 -12.54
CA LYS A 332 -15.13 21.54 -12.37
C LYS A 332 -15.05 20.73 -11.09
N LEU A 333 -13.85 20.32 -10.70
CA LEU A 333 -13.64 19.72 -9.37
C LEU A 333 -13.98 20.71 -8.25
N ALA A 334 -13.52 21.97 -8.35
CA ALA A 334 -13.81 23.01 -7.37
C ALA A 334 -15.32 23.27 -7.22
N GLU A 335 -16.05 23.40 -8.33
CA GLU A 335 -17.51 23.56 -8.36
C GLU A 335 -18.21 22.38 -7.65
N PHE A 336 -17.75 21.15 -7.89
CA PHE A 336 -18.30 19.96 -7.26
C PHE A 336 -18.02 19.87 -5.75
N ILE A 337 -16.79 20.19 -5.33
CA ILE A 337 -16.43 20.21 -3.91
C ILE A 337 -17.21 21.29 -3.16
N ASP A 338 -17.39 22.48 -3.75
CA ASP A 338 -18.20 23.55 -3.15
C ASP A 338 -19.68 23.14 -2.99
N PHE A 339 -20.24 22.41 -3.97
CA PHE A 339 -21.57 21.82 -3.86
C PHE A 339 -21.68 20.85 -2.67
N LEU A 340 -20.72 19.91 -2.53
CA LEU A 340 -20.72 18.96 -1.42
C LEU A 340 -20.42 19.62 -0.06
N ASP A 341 -19.59 20.66 -0.02
CA ASP A 341 -19.32 21.39 1.22
C ASP A 341 -20.59 22.03 1.78
N LYS A 342 -21.47 22.53 0.89
CA LYS A 342 -22.75 23.17 1.20
C LYS A 342 -23.94 22.22 1.34
N ASN A 343 -23.78 20.95 0.97
CA ASN A 343 -24.85 19.95 1.02
C ASN A 343 -24.44 18.74 1.86
N ASP A 344 -24.86 18.75 3.13
CA ASP A 344 -24.50 17.71 4.08
C ASP A 344 -25.13 16.35 3.74
N GLU A 345 -26.31 16.31 3.13
CA GLU A 345 -26.94 15.05 2.72
C GLU A 345 -26.12 14.35 1.62
N GLU A 346 -25.69 15.10 0.60
CA GLU A 346 -24.85 14.58 -0.48
C GLU A 346 -23.44 14.22 0.03
N TYR A 347 -22.87 15.04 0.91
CA TYR A 347 -21.60 14.72 1.57
C TYR A 347 -21.66 13.40 2.35
N MET A 348 -22.73 13.17 3.12
CA MET A 348 -22.85 11.98 3.97
C MET A 348 -22.96 10.68 3.18
N LYS A 349 -23.37 10.71 1.90
CA LYS A 349 -23.34 9.53 1.04
C LYS A 349 -21.92 8.97 0.88
N TYR A 350 -20.91 9.83 0.82
CA TYR A 350 -19.50 9.40 0.74
C TYR A 350 -19.03 8.67 2.00
N LEU A 351 -19.67 8.88 3.14
CA LEU A 351 -19.32 8.26 4.42
C LEU A 351 -20.20 7.04 4.75
N ALA A 352 -21.07 6.60 3.83
CA ALA A 352 -21.98 5.48 4.06
C ALA A 352 -21.23 4.17 4.43
N TYR A 353 -19.98 4.00 3.96
CA TYR A 353 -19.17 2.83 4.29
C TYR A 353 -18.85 2.68 5.79
N LYS A 354 -18.98 3.76 6.57
CA LYS A 354 -18.73 3.74 8.02
C LYS A 354 -19.82 3.03 8.81
N GLN A 355 -21.03 2.92 8.25
CA GLN A 355 -22.13 2.23 8.90
C GLN A 355 -21.90 0.70 8.88
N PRO A 356 -22.47 -0.06 9.84
CA PRO A 356 -22.50 -1.51 9.76
C PRO A 356 -23.02 -1.98 8.39
N GLY A 357 -22.28 -2.88 7.73
CA GLY A 357 -22.61 -3.36 6.39
C GLY A 357 -22.31 -2.41 5.22
N GLY A 358 -21.80 -1.20 5.48
CA GLY A 358 -21.51 -0.20 4.43
C GLY A 358 -20.29 -0.50 3.55
N VAL A 359 -19.43 -1.43 3.98
CA VAL A 359 -18.33 -1.97 3.17
C VAL A 359 -18.87 -3.17 2.40
N THR A 360 -19.09 -3.00 1.09
CA THR A 360 -19.75 -3.97 0.22
C THR A 360 -18.82 -4.63 -0.78
N ASN A 361 -17.63 -4.06 -0.98
CA ASN A 361 -16.64 -4.57 -1.91
C ASN A 361 -16.08 -5.93 -1.45
N GLN A 362 -16.46 -7.00 -2.16
CA GLN A 362 -16.05 -8.37 -1.85
C GLN A 362 -14.57 -8.62 -2.13
N PHE A 363 -13.98 -7.94 -3.11
CA PHE A 363 -12.55 -8.08 -3.40
C PHE A 363 -11.71 -7.54 -2.24
N LEU A 364 -12.02 -6.33 -1.75
CA LEU A 364 -11.37 -5.76 -0.58
C LEU A 364 -11.49 -6.68 0.65
N LEU A 365 -12.71 -7.16 0.93
CA LEU A 365 -12.98 -8.03 2.08
C LEU A 365 -12.23 -9.37 1.99
N ALA A 366 -12.22 -9.99 0.81
CA ALA A 366 -11.49 -11.23 0.57
C ALA A 366 -9.98 -11.02 0.72
N SER A 367 -9.44 -9.94 0.15
CA SER A 367 -8.02 -9.58 0.23
C SER A 367 -7.57 -9.36 1.68
N LEU A 368 -8.34 -8.62 2.49
CA LEU A 368 -8.02 -8.42 3.91
C LEU A 368 -8.09 -9.74 4.72
N LYS A 369 -9.03 -10.62 4.39
CA LYS A 369 -9.19 -11.91 5.08
C LYS A 369 -8.09 -12.92 4.75
N GLN A 370 -7.62 -12.92 3.50
CA GLN A 370 -6.61 -13.86 3.00
C GLN A 370 -5.18 -13.41 3.30
N ARG A 371 -4.99 -12.12 3.62
CA ARG A 371 -3.70 -11.54 3.95
C ARG A 371 -3.08 -12.22 5.18
N GLU A 372 -1.84 -12.68 5.03
CA GLU A 372 -1.11 -13.42 6.08
C GLU A 372 -0.31 -12.52 7.03
N TRP A 373 -0.22 -11.23 6.72
CA TRP A 373 0.50 -10.22 7.49
C TRP A 373 -0.45 -9.14 8.03
N GLY A 374 -0.03 -8.49 9.11
CA GLY A 374 -0.79 -7.43 9.77
C GLY A 374 -0.11 -6.08 9.74
N VAL A 375 -0.90 -5.02 9.86
CA VAL A 375 -0.41 -3.64 10.05
C VAL A 375 -0.64 -3.28 11.50
N ASN A 376 0.43 -3.32 12.31
CA ASN A 376 0.36 -3.12 13.76
C ASN A 376 -0.65 -4.06 14.45
N ASP A 377 -0.77 -5.27 13.92
CA ASP A 377 -1.60 -6.33 14.48
C ASP A 377 -0.72 -7.24 15.36
N PRO A 378 -1.03 -7.40 16.66
CA PRO A 378 -0.25 -8.26 17.54
C PRO A 378 -0.47 -9.76 17.27
N LEU A 379 -1.50 -10.15 16.51
CA LEU A 379 -1.84 -11.53 16.21
C LEU A 379 -1.24 -12.03 14.90
N LEU A 380 -0.83 -11.12 14.01
CA LEU A 380 -0.25 -11.43 12.71
C LEU A 380 1.20 -10.95 12.64
N PRO A 381 2.08 -11.64 11.87
CA PRO A 381 3.41 -11.13 11.61
C PRO A 381 3.33 -9.80 10.84
N ASN A 382 4.31 -8.92 11.06
CA ASN A 382 4.49 -7.78 10.15
C ASN A 382 4.91 -8.29 8.75
N TYR A 383 4.74 -7.47 7.72
CA TYR A 383 5.01 -7.89 6.34
C TYR A 383 6.50 -8.20 6.06
N LEU A 384 7.46 -7.66 6.83
CA LEU A 384 8.88 -8.00 6.68
C LEU A 384 9.13 -9.45 7.11
N ASN A 385 8.65 -9.81 8.30
CA ASN A 385 8.78 -11.18 8.81
C ASN A 385 7.97 -12.16 7.94
N GLY A 386 6.78 -11.73 7.48
CA GLY A 386 5.97 -12.49 6.54
C GLY A 386 6.68 -12.74 5.21
N PHE A 387 7.35 -11.73 4.66
CA PHE A 387 8.15 -11.86 3.45
C PHE A 387 9.37 -12.78 3.64
N GLU A 388 10.07 -12.69 4.77
CA GLU A 388 11.15 -13.63 5.09
C GLU A 388 10.64 -15.08 5.09
N CYS A 389 9.48 -15.33 5.69
CA CYS A 389 8.90 -16.67 5.70
C CYS A 389 8.42 -17.12 4.33
N PHE A 390 7.82 -16.24 3.54
CA PHE A 390 7.47 -16.51 2.15
C PHE A 390 8.70 -16.96 1.34
N VAL A 391 9.82 -16.24 1.46
CA VAL A 391 11.08 -16.60 0.79
C VAL A 391 11.64 -17.92 1.33
N CYS A 392 11.62 -18.13 2.66
CA CYS A 392 12.06 -19.37 3.28
C CYS A 392 11.29 -20.58 2.74
N ASP A 393 9.96 -20.51 2.76
CA ASP A 393 9.08 -21.58 2.32
C ASP A 393 9.27 -21.86 0.82
N HIS A 394 9.44 -20.82 -0.01
CA HIS A 394 9.76 -20.97 -1.43
C HIS A 394 11.11 -21.69 -1.65
N GLU A 395 12.16 -21.28 -0.94
CA GLU A 395 13.48 -21.91 -1.08
C GLU A 395 13.50 -23.35 -0.56
N LEU A 396 12.79 -23.66 0.53
CA LEU A 396 12.62 -25.03 1.02
C LEU A 396 11.90 -25.91 -0.02
N ALA A 397 10.82 -25.40 -0.63
CA ALA A 397 10.13 -26.11 -1.71
C ALA A 397 11.04 -26.36 -2.93
N ARG A 398 11.85 -25.37 -3.31
CA ARG A 398 12.81 -25.49 -4.40
C ARG A 398 13.87 -26.56 -4.09
N LEU A 399 14.39 -26.60 -2.87
CA LEU A 399 15.35 -27.62 -2.43
C LEU A 399 14.76 -29.03 -2.46
N ASP A 400 13.50 -29.20 -2.05
CA ASP A 400 12.81 -30.49 -2.13
C ASP A 400 12.66 -30.94 -3.58
N ALA A 401 12.32 -30.02 -4.48
CA ALA A 401 12.20 -30.30 -5.91
C ALA A 401 13.55 -30.66 -6.55
N GLU A 402 14.64 -29.96 -6.19
CA GLU A 402 16.01 -30.29 -6.61
C GLU A 402 16.42 -31.69 -6.14
N LYS A 403 16.14 -32.03 -4.88
CA LYS A 403 16.41 -33.37 -4.32
C LYS A 403 15.61 -34.45 -5.06
N ALA A 404 14.34 -34.20 -5.34
CA ALA A 404 13.49 -35.12 -6.09
C ALA A 404 14.02 -35.34 -7.52
N HIS A 405 14.40 -34.26 -8.22
CA HIS A 405 15.05 -34.37 -9.53
C HIS A 405 16.34 -35.19 -9.45
N ALA A 406 17.23 -34.89 -8.50
CA ALA A 406 18.49 -35.62 -8.33
C ALA A 406 18.28 -37.12 -8.04
N ALA A 407 17.21 -37.48 -7.33
CA ALA A 407 16.84 -38.86 -7.07
C ALA A 407 16.23 -39.57 -8.29
N SER A 408 15.68 -38.85 -9.27
CA SER A 408 15.06 -39.43 -10.48
C SER A 408 15.15 -38.50 -11.71
N PRO A 409 16.36 -38.26 -12.26
CA PRO A 409 16.58 -37.20 -13.27
C PRO A 409 15.84 -37.41 -14.60
N GLY A 410 15.52 -38.66 -14.95
CA GLY A 410 14.81 -39.01 -16.18
C GLY A 410 13.27 -38.96 -16.07
N SER A 411 12.73 -38.78 -14.86
CA SER A 411 11.29 -38.80 -14.61
C SER A 411 10.76 -37.48 -14.02
N ILE A 412 11.60 -36.76 -13.28
CA ILE A 412 11.28 -35.47 -12.69
C ILE A 412 12.12 -34.43 -13.42
N PRO A 413 11.53 -33.37 -14.03
CA PRO A 413 12.30 -32.32 -14.69
C PRO A 413 13.07 -31.46 -13.68
N VAL A 414 14.09 -30.74 -14.16
CA VAL A 414 14.79 -29.73 -13.35
C VAL A 414 13.79 -28.64 -12.97
N PRO A 415 13.76 -28.20 -11.69
CA PRO A 415 12.91 -27.08 -11.29
C PRO A 415 13.28 -25.82 -12.08
N GLU A 416 12.30 -25.23 -12.77
CA GLU A 416 12.53 -23.97 -13.49
C GLU A 416 12.67 -22.81 -12.50
N PRO A 417 13.63 -21.88 -12.72
CA PRO A 417 13.71 -20.68 -11.90
C PRO A 417 12.46 -19.81 -12.11
N HIS A 418 11.78 -19.49 -11.02
CA HIS A 418 10.74 -18.45 -11.03
C HIS A 418 11.37 -17.07 -11.23
N ILE A 419 10.75 -16.23 -12.06
CA ILE A 419 11.24 -14.88 -12.40
C ILE A 419 10.04 -13.92 -12.36
N ALA A 420 10.25 -12.76 -11.73
CA ALA A 420 9.25 -11.71 -11.63
C ALA A 420 8.76 -11.24 -13.00
N GLN A 421 7.49 -10.85 -13.08
CA GLN A 421 6.90 -10.29 -14.30
C GLN A 421 6.81 -8.77 -14.22
N PRO A 422 6.74 -8.05 -15.37
CA PRO A 422 6.57 -6.59 -15.39
C PRO A 422 5.40 -6.12 -14.52
N SER A 423 4.28 -6.85 -14.53
CA SER A 423 3.10 -6.57 -13.71
C SER A 423 3.36 -6.55 -12.20
N HIS A 424 4.48 -7.11 -11.73
CA HIS A 424 4.84 -7.08 -10.31
C HIS A 424 5.25 -5.66 -9.89
N MET A 425 5.62 -4.78 -10.82
CA MET A 425 5.91 -3.37 -10.55
C MET A 425 5.89 -2.56 -11.86
N ASP A 426 4.72 -2.44 -12.49
CA ASP A 426 4.58 -1.68 -13.74
C ASP A 426 4.10 -0.26 -13.43
N CYS A 427 4.98 0.71 -13.58
CA CYS A 427 4.68 2.12 -13.38
C CYS A 427 4.88 2.85 -14.70
N PRO A 428 3.86 3.56 -15.21
CA PRO A 428 3.98 4.31 -16.45
C PRO A 428 4.98 5.47 -16.30
N VAL A 429 5.40 6.00 -17.45
CA VAL A 429 6.19 7.23 -17.51
C VAL A 429 5.47 8.36 -16.76
N PRO A 430 6.17 9.17 -15.95
CA PRO A 430 5.56 10.30 -15.26
C PRO A 430 4.85 11.26 -16.22
N THR A 431 3.67 11.72 -15.83
CA THR A 431 2.88 12.70 -16.59
C THR A 431 2.63 13.95 -15.75
N PRO A 432 2.49 15.13 -16.38
CA PRO A 432 2.16 16.37 -15.70
C PRO A 432 0.89 16.28 -14.88
N GLY A 433 0.88 17.01 -13.78
CA GLY A 433 -0.26 17.10 -12.88
C GLY A 433 -1.36 17.92 -13.54
N PHE A 434 -1.01 18.89 -14.38
CA PHE A 434 -1.96 19.72 -15.11
C PHE A 434 -1.36 20.17 -16.44
N GLY A 435 -2.19 20.20 -17.48
CA GLY A 435 -1.75 20.47 -18.85
C GLY A 435 -1.11 19.25 -19.52
N SER A 436 -0.52 19.48 -20.68
CA SER A 436 0.19 18.49 -21.49
C SER A 436 1.71 18.61 -21.34
N VAL A 437 2.44 17.53 -21.67
CA VAL A 437 3.92 17.53 -21.60
C VAL A 437 4.52 18.54 -22.58
N GLU A 438 3.84 18.78 -23.70
CA GLU A 438 4.21 19.71 -24.75
C GLU A 438 4.08 21.18 -24.32
N GLU A 439 3.17 21.46 -23.38
CA GLU A 439 2.98 22.80 -22.82
C GLU A 439 4.01 23.14 -21.72
N ILE A 440 4.71 22.14 -21.19
CA ILE A 440 5.76 22.34 -20.20
C ILE A 440 7.06 22.76 -20.91
N PRO A 441 7.67 23.90 -20.53
CA PRO A 441 8.96 24.33 -21.07
C PRO A 441 10.03 23.23 -20.93
N GLU A 442 10.92 23.10 -21.93
CA GLU A 442 11.98 22.08 -21.90
C GLU A 442 12.94 22.23 -20.70
N ASN A 443 13.11 23.44 -20.18
CA ASN A 443 13.93 23.74 -19.01
C ASN A 443 13.16 23.69 -17.69
N ASP A 444 11.92 23.19 -17.68
CA ASP A 444 11.17 22.95 -16.44
C ASP A 444 11.81 21.78 -15.68
N SER A 445 12.13 22.01 -14.40
CA SER A 445 12.85 21.06 -13.57
C SER A 445 12.14 19.71 -13.44
N TRP A 446 10.80 19.69 -13.48
CA TRP A 446 10.06 18.43 -13.43
C TRP A 446 10.35 17.57 -14.66
N LYS A 447 10.39 18.20 -15.85
CA LYS A 447 10.61 17.53 -17.13
C LYS A 447 12.05 17.02 -17.24
N GLU A 448 13.02 17.85 -16.88
CA GLU A 448 14.44 17.49 -16.88
C GLU A 448 14.76 16.35 -15.91
N MET A 449 14.18 16.38 -14.71
CA MET A 449 14.48 15.40 -13.67
C MET A 449 13.74 14.08 -13.89
N TRP A 450 12.41 14.09 -13.91
CA TRP A 450 11.63 12.87 -13.76
C TRP A 450 11.54 12.03 -15.02
N LEU A 451 11.52 12.65 -16.21
CA LEU A 451 11.59 11.89 -17.46
C LEU A 451 12.96 11.26 -17.64
N GLN A 452 14.03 11.99 -17.31
CA GLN A 452 15.39 11.47 -17.38
C GLN A 452 15.59 10.31 -16.40
N ASP A 453 15.22 10.47 -15.12
CA ASP A 453 15.36 9.43 -14.11
C ASP A 453 14.57 8.17 -14.48
N TYR A 454 13.35 8.33 -15.03
CA TYR A 454 12.55 7.21 -15.51
C TYR A 454 13.29 6.41 -16.58
N TRP A 455 13.80 7.05 -17.63
CA TRP A 455 14.49 6.35 -18.73
C TRP A 455 15.89 5.88 -18.36
N GLN A 456 16.58 6.58 -17.45
CA GLN A 456 17.85 6.12 -16.91
C GLN A 456 17.65 4.81 -16.12
N GLY A 457 16.53 4.65 -15.41
CA GLY A 457 16.16 3.37 -14.77
C GLY A 457 16.15 2.20 -15.75
N LEU A 458 15.61 2.40 -16.96
CA LEU A 458 15.61 1.38 -18.02
C LEU A 458 17.04 1.03 -18.45
N ASP A 459 17.89 2.03 -18.70
CA ASP A 459 19.30 1.82 -19.08
C ASP A 459 20.07 1.05 -18.01
N GLN A 460 19.85 1.38 -16.74
CA GLN A 460 20.48 0.67 -15.62
C GLN A 460 20.02 -0.79 -15.54
N GLY A 461 18.73 -1.06 -15.74
CA GLY A 461 18.17 -2.41 -15.77
C GLY A 461 18.76 -3.26 -16.91
N GLU A 462 18.85 -2.68 -18.11
CA GLU A 462 19.47 -3.33 -19.27
C GLU A 462 20.97 -3.58 -19.04
N ALA A 463 21.69 -2.62 -18.45
CA ALA A 463 23.13 -2.74 -18.19
C ALA A 463 23.43 -3.87 -17.22
N LEU A 464 22.73 -3.94 -16.10
CA LEU A 464 22.93 -5.02 -15.13
C LEU A 464 22.49 -6.37 -15.69
N THR A 465 21.42 -6.42 -16.48
CA THR A 465 20.99 -7.64 -17.18
C THR A 465 22.09 -8.13 -18.12
N ALA A 466 22.69 -7.24 -18.91
CA ALA A 466 23.81 -7.57 -19.79
C ALA A 466 25.05 -8.03 -19.01
N MET A 467 25.38 -7.41 -17.88
CA MET A 467 26.47 -7.87 -17.00
C MET A 467 26.23 -9.29 -16.49
N ILE A 468 25.01 -9.60 -16.05
CA ILE A 468 24.64 -10.95 -15.57
C ILE A 468 24.75 -11.97 -16.72
N HIS A 469 24.22 -11.66 -17.91
CA HIS A 469 24.32 -12.55 -19.07
C HIS A 469 25.77 -12.84 -19.50
N ASN A 470 26.67 -11.87 -19.34
CA ASN A 470 28.10 -12.03 -19.66
C ASN A 470 28.91 -12.63 -18.50
N ASN A 471 28.27 -13.10 -17.42
CA ASN A 471 28.92 -13.61 -16.21
C ASN A 471 29.97 -12.64 -15.64
N GLU A 472 29.70 -11.34 -15.72
CA GLU A 472 30.62 -10.32 -15.22
C GLU A 472 30.77 -10.45 -13.70
N THR A 473 31.99 -10.22 -13.21
CA THR A 473 32.36 -10.33 -11.79
C THR A 473 32.77 -9.00 -11.20
N LEU A 474 33.18 -8.05 -12.04
CA LEU A 474 33.66 -6.73 -11.65
C LEU A 474 32.51 -5.71 -11.71
N GLN A 475 32.02 -5.31 -10.54
CA GLN A 475 31.00 -4.27 -10.39
C GLN A 475 31.38 -2.95 -11.07
N GLY A 476 32.67 -2.57 -11.04
CA GLY A 476 33.16 -1.32 -11.62
C GLY A 476 32.93 -1.15 -13.13
N LYS A 477 32.69 -2.26 -13.87
CA LYS A 477 32.36 -2.21 -15.30
C LYS A 477 30.93 -1.81 -15.59
N PHE A 478 30.08 -1.66 -14.58
CA PHE A 478 28.69 -1.24 -14.77
C PHE A 478 28.56 0.01 -15.64
N TRP A 479 29.44 1.00 -15.44
CA TRP A 479 29.43 2.24 -16.21
C TRP A 479 29.81 2.05 -17.68
N ASP A 480 30.65 1.06 -18.00
CA ASP A 480 31.00 0.71 -19.37
C ASP A 480 29.77 0.14 -20.09
N TYR A 481 29.08 -0.82 -19.47
CA TYR A 481 27.84 -1.40 -19.99
C TYR A 481 26.74 -0.35 -20.14
N LEU A 482 26.56 0.53 -19.15
CA LEU A 482 25.59 1.61 -19.19
C LEU A 482 25.88 2.58 -20.35
N THR A 483 27.14 2.97 -20.53
CA THR A 483 27.56 3.85 -21.63
C THR A 483 27.30 3.20 -22.98
N GLU A 484 27.59 1.90 -23.14
CA GLU A 484 27.30 1.18 -24.37
C GLU A 484 25.81 1.16 -24.71
N ILE A 485 24.93 0.94 -23.72
CA ILE A 485 23.48 0.94 -23.91
C ILE A 485 22.97 2.32 -24.30
N PHE A 486 23.40 3.35 -23.57
CA PHE A 486 23.03 4.73 -23.86
C PHE A 486 23.44 5.14 -25.29
N MET A 487 24.67 4.81 -25.71
CA MET A 487 25.15 5.11 -27.06
C MET A 487 24.35 4.37 -28.14
N LYS A 488 24.02 3.09 -27.92
CA LYS A 488 23.20 2.30 -28.87
C LYS A 488 21.80 2.88 -29.03
N ARG A 489 21.21 3.41 -27.96
CA ARG A 489 19.87 4.02 -28.03
C ARG A 489 19.88 5.33 -28.80
N ASN A 490 20.88 6.18 -28.57
CA ASN A 490 21.01 7.47 -29.25
C ASN A 490 21.48 7.38 -30.71
N GLN A 491 22.05 6.24 -31.13
CA GLN A 491 22.38 5.98 -32.54
C GLN A 491 21.17 5.52 -33.38
N ASN A 492 20.09 5.10 -32.73
CA ASN A 492 18.86 4.60 -33.37
C ASN A 492 17.70 5.61 -33.30
N LEU A 493 17.95 6.82 -32.78
CA LEU A 493 17.08 7.99 -32.80
C LEU A 493 17.58 8.96 -33.87
#